data_AF-A0A3D5CNM8-F1
#
_entry.id   AF-A0A3D5CNM8-F1
#
_cell.length_a   1.000
_cell.length_b   1.000
_cell.length_c   1.000
_cell.angle_alpha   90.00
_cell.angle_beta   90.00
_cell.angle_gamma   90.00
#
_symmetry.space_group_name_H-M   'P 1'
#
loop_
_entity.id
_entity.type
_entity.pdbx_description
1 polymer ?
#
loop_
_entity_poly.entity_id
_entity_poly.type
_entity_poly.pdbx_seq_one_letter_code
_entity_poly.pdbx_strand_id
1 'polypeptide(L)' 'MKIQDILTKTRTISFEFFPPREATGINAVLNKIESLQSYSPNFISVTYGAGGSTRKFSEELTTKAK' A
#
# COMPACT_ATOMS: atom_id res chain seq x y z
N MET A 1 -9.20 7.85 -8.55
CA MET A 1 -8.23 8.91 -8.88
C MET A 1 -7.05 8.27 -9.61
N LYS A 2 -6.54 8.83 -10.71
CA LYS A 2 -5.36 8.29 -11.41
C LYS A 2 -4.10 9.05 -10.97
N ILE A 3 -2.98 8.35 -10.80
CA ILE A 3 -1.70 8.97 -10.39
C ILE A 3 -1.26 10.05 -11.39
N GLN A 4 -1.46 9.83 -12.70
CA GLN A 4 -1.14 10.83 -13.73
C GLN A 4 -1.82 12.19 -13.47
N ASP A 5 -3.03 12.21 -12.93
CA ASP A 5 -3.79 13.44 -12.68
C ASP A 5 -3.34 14.14 -11.38
N ILE A 6 -2.70 13.40 -10.47
CA ILE A 6 -2.12 13.94 -9.24
C ILE A 6 -0.80 14.64 -9.57
N LEU A 7 0.03 13.98 -10.39
CA LEU A 7 1.36 14.46 -10.76
C LEU A 7 1.35 15.80 -11.51
N THR A 8 0.25 16.13 -12.19
CA THR A 8 0.09 17.43 -12.86
C THR A 8 -0.24 18.58 -11.90
N LYS A 9 -0.67 18.29 -10.66
CA LYS A 9 -1.19 19.29 -9.70
C LYS A 9 -0.22 19.63 -8.58
N THR A 10 0.60 18.67 -8.15
CA THR A 10 1.47 18.85 -6.99
C THR A 10 2.67 17.91 -7.02
N ARG A 11 3.71 18.24 -6.24
CA ARG A 11 4.80 17.30 -5.94
C ARG A 11 4.30 16.26 -4.95
N THR A 12 4.45 14.99 -5.30
CA THR A 12 3.86 13.90 -4.54
C THR A 12 4.79 13.25 -3.53
N ILE A 13 4.21 12.70 -2.47
CA ILE A 13 4.84 11.73 -1.56
C ILE A 13 4.02 10.44 -1.61
N SER A 14 4.71 9.30 -1.65
CA SER A 14 4.11 7.97 -1.63
C SER A 14 4.94 7.01 -0.80
N PHE A 15 4.29 5.98 -0.27
CA PHE A 15 4.95 4.90 0.48
C PHE A 15 4.70 3.54 -0.17
N GLU A 16 5.66 2.64 0.00
CA GLU A 16 5.57 1.27 -0.48
C GLU A 16 5.53 0.30 0.69
N PHE A 17 4.61 -0.65 0.62
CA PHE A 17 4.42 -1.69 1.64
C PHE A 17 4.62 -3.07 1.05
N PHE A 18 5.16 -3.97 1.86
CA PHE A 18 5.30 -5.38 1.50
C PHE A 18 4.19 -6.19 2.16
N PRO A 19 3.54 -7.10 1.43
CA PRO A 19 2.62 -8.04 2.03
C PRO A 19 3.37 -8.93 3.04
N PRO A 20 2.74 -9.28 4.17
CA PRO A 20 3.35 -10.18 5.15
C PRO A 20 3.52 -11.57 4.53
N ARG A 21 4.39 -12.40 5.12
CA ARG A 21 4.53 -13.82 4.73
C ARG A 21 3.41 -14.70 5.31
N GLU A 22 2.74 -14.22 6.36
CA GLU A 22 1.69 -14.93 7.09
C GLU A 22 0.47 -14.03 7.28
N ALA A 23 -0.73 -14.63 7.34
CA ALA A 23 -1.99 -13.89 7.48
C ALA A 23 -2.08 -13.10 8.80
N THR A 24 -1.44 -13.58 9.86
CA THR A 24 -1.34 -12.91 11.17
C THR A 24 -0.67 -11.53 11.08
N GLY A 25 0.18 -11.32 10.06
CA GLY A 25 0.89 -10.06 9.84
C GLY A 25 0.08 -8.97 9.12
N ILE A 26 -1.12 -9.28 8.61
CA ILE A 26 -1.91 -8.33 7.81
C ILE A 26 -2.28 -7.09 8.62
N ASN A 27 -2.76 -7.29 9.85
CA ASN A 27 -3.16 -6.18 10.72
C ASN A 27 -1.98 -5.27 11.09
N ALA A 28 -0.77 -5.83 11.24
CA ALA A 28 0.42 -5.03 11.52
C ALA A 28 0.75 -4.08 10.35
N VAL A 29 0.62 -4.55 9.10
CA VAL A 29 0.82 -3.71 7.91
C VAL A 29 -0.26 -2.64 7.80
N LEU A 30 -1.54 -2.99 8.03
CA LEU A 30 -2.65 -2.03 8.00
C LEU A 30 -2.50 -0.94 9.06
N ASN A 31 -2.17 -1.30 10.30
CA ASN A 31 -1.92 -0.34 11.36
C ASN A 31 -0.73 0.59 11.01
N LYS A 32 0.28 0.07 10.30
CA LYS A 32 1.41 0.89 9.86
C LYS A 32 0.99 1.87 8.76
N ILE A 33 0.17 1.43 7.80
CA ILE A 33 -0.42 2.30 6.77
C ILE A 33 -1.20 3.45 7.44
N GLU A 34 -2.06 3.13 8.41
CA GLU A 34 -2.84 4.13 9.17
C GLU A 34 -1.92 5.13 9.90
N SER A 35 -0.88 4.66 10.59
CA SER A 35 0.07 5.54 11.28
C SER A 35 0.76 6.56 10.36
N LEU A 36 0.96 6.19 9.08
CA LEU A 36 1.63 7.02 8.08
C LEU A 36 0.67 7.95 7.33
N GLN A 37 -0.64 7.85 7.52
CA GLN A 37 -1.61 8.78 6.94
C GLN A 37 -1.40 10.22 7.39
N SER A 38 -0.81 10.43 8.58
CA SER A 38 -0.45 11.75 9.10
C SER A 38 0.47 12.55 8.16
N TYR A 39 1.25 11.87 7.31
CA TYR A 39 2.11 12.49 6.30
C TYR A 39 1.37 12.83 4.99
N SER A 40 0.07 12.56 4.90
CA SER A 40 -0.77 12.82 3.73
C SER A 40 -0.19 12.29 2.41
N PRO A 41 0.17 10.98 2.32
CA PRO A 41 0.65 10.42 1.07
C PRO A 41 -0.43 10.50 -0.01
N ASN A 42 -0.03 10.82 -1.24
CA ASN A 42 -0.98 10.95 -2.35
C ASN A 42 -1.45 9.59 -2.88
N PHE A 43 -0.62 8.57 -2.71
CA PHE A 43 -0.92 7.17 -3.00
C PHE A 43 0.06 6.26 -2.24
N ILE A 44 -0.28 4.98 -2.16
CA ILE A 44 0.61 3.94 -1.66
C ILE A 44 0.73 2.82 -2.71
N SER A 45 1.83 2.07 -2.67
CA SER A 45 1.98 0.81 -3.39
C SER A 45 2.01 -0.36 -2.41
N VAL A 46 1.50 -1.51 -2.87
CA VAL A 46 1.69 -2.80 -2.21
C VAL A 46 2.46 -3.67 -3.19
N THR A 47 3.62 -4.17 -2.78
CA THR A 47 4.45 -4.99 -3.66
C THR A 47 3.78 -6.32 -3.98
N TYR A 48 4.20 -6.91 -5.10
CA TYR A 48 3.72 -8.19 -5.56
C TYR A 48 4.87 -9.20 -5.48
N GLY A 49 4.71 -10.25 -4.66
CA GLY A 49 5.76 -11.24 -4.43
C GLY A 49 6.20 -11.92 -5.72
N ALA A 50 7.50 -12.21 -5.84
CA ALA A 50 8.07 -12.89 -7.00
C ALA A 50 7.32 -14.22 -7.27
N GLY A 51 6.97 -14.46 -8.53
CA GLY A 51 6.17 -15.62 -8.93
C GLY A 51 4.75 -15.68 -8.33
N GLY A 52 4.27 -14.59 -7.72
CA GLY A 52 2.97 -14.53 -7.05
C GLY A 52 2.94 -15.14 -5.65
N SER A 53 4.10 -15.33 -5.00
CA SER A 53 4.23 -15.96 -3.67
C SER A 53 3.34 -15.36 -2.58
N THR A 54 3.06 -14.05 -2.65
CA THR A 54 2.21 -13.33 -1.70
C THR A 54 0.98 -12.70 -2.34
N ARG A 55 0.58 -13.16 -3.54
CA ARG A 55 -0.52 -12.56 -4.34
C ARG A 55 -1.77 -12.27 -3.51
N LYS A 56 -2.26 -13.28 -2.77
CA LYS A 56 -3.48 -13.17 -1.96
C LYS A 56 -3.39 -12.06 -0.92
N PHE A 57 -2.23 -11.93 -0.28
CA PHE A 57 -2.00 -10.90 0.74
C PHE A 57 -1.81 -9.51 0.11
N SER A 58 -1.20 -9.42 -1.07
CA SER A 58 -1.16 -8.17 -1.84
C SER A 58 -2.57 -7.68 -2.17
N GLU A 59 -3.41 -8.55 -2.74
CA GLU A 59 -4.81 -8.24 -3.10
C GLU A 59 -5.64 -7.83 -1.86
N GLU A 60 -5.46 -8.54 -0.74
CA GLU A 60 -6.15 -8.23 0.52
C GLU A 60 -5.74 -6.85 1.08
N LEU A 61 -4.44 -6.56 1.14
CA LEU A 61 -3.96 -5.26 1.61
C LEU A 61 -4.42 -4.11 0.70
N THR A 62 -4.32 -4.26 -0.62
CA THR A 62 -4.79 -3.23 -1.56
C THR A 62 -6.29 -2.96 -1.44
N THR A 63 -7.09 -3.98 -1.11
CA THR A 63 -8.54 -3.82 -0.91
C THR A 63 -8.86 -3.13 0.42
N LYS A 64 -8.15 -3.49 1.50
CA LYS A 64 -8.39 -2.95 2.85
C LYS A 64 -7.79 -1.56 3.09
N ALA A 65 -6.74 -1.19 2.35
CA ALA A 65 -6.06 0.10 2.50
C ALA A 65 -6.62 1.22 1.60
N LYS A 66 -7.74 0.97 0.90
CA LYS A 66 -8.49 2.00 0.16
C LYS A 66 -9.16 2.98 1.10
#